data_AF-A0A078MWG9-F1
#
_entry.id   AF-A0A078MWG9-F1
#
_cell.length_a   1.000
_cell.length_b   1.000
_cell.length_c   1.000
_cell.angle_alpha   90.00
_cell.angle_beta   90.00
_cell.angle_gamma   90.00
#
_symmetry.space_group_name_H-M   'P 1'
#
loop_
_entity.id
_entity.type
_entity.pdbx_description
1 polymer ?
#
loop_
_entity_poly.entity_id
_entity_poly.type
_entity_poly.pdbx_seq_one_letter_code
_entity_poly.pdbx_strand_id
1 'polypeptide(L)'
;MSTVLRVEHPAEDMYVLRNTSDRELHNVVVDGSQVGVQTKNLPAGMDLAPGEGVEFHMYKHGGTEPPGHLYVRWDEADKWDRIAVGPAA
;
A
#
# COMPACT_ATOMS: atom_id res chain seq x y z
N MET A 1 -8.68 11.67 -3.03
CA MET A 1 -7.33 11.07 -2.99
C MET A 1 -6.89 11.09 -1.53
N SER A 2 -6.38 9.97 -1.01
CA SER A 2 -5.87 9.91 0.36
C SER A 2 -4.74 10.92 0.55
N THR A 3 -4.76 11.65 1.67
CA THR A 3 -3.66 12.52 2.11
C THR A 3 -2.82 11.87 3.21
N VAL A 4 -3.21 10.68 3.68
CA VAL A 4 -2.64 10.02 4.86
C VAL A 4 -1.60 8.98 4.47
N LEU A 5 -1.85 8.23 3.39
CA LEU A 5 -0.96 7.19 2.89
C LEU A 5 -0.66 7.41 1.41
N ARG A 6 0.57 7.10 1.01
CA ARG A 6 1.05 7.14 -0.38
C ARG A 6 1.72 5.82 -0.74
N VAL A 7 1.48 5.33 -1.95
CA VAL A 7 2.24 4.22 -2.53
C VAL A 7 3.33 4.79 -3.43
N GLU A 8 4.57 4.38 -3.18
CA GLU A 8 5.74 4.64 -4.01
C GLU A 8 6.11 3.37 -4.77
N HIS A 9 6.61 3.51 -6.00
CA HIS A 9 6.98 2.38 -6.88
C HIS A 9 8.46 2.51 -7.28
N PRO A 10 9.41 2.22 -6.37
CA PRO A 10 10.85 2.46 -6.61
C PRO A 10 11.52 1.46 -7.57
N ALA A 11 10.97 0.26 -7.77
CA ALA A 11 11.52 -0.73 -8.69
C ALA A 11 10.40 -1.62 -9.26
N GLU A 12 10.68 -2.43 -10.27
CA GLU A 12 9.69 -3.18 -11.06
C GLU A 12 8.57 -3.85 -10.23
N ASP A 13 8.94 -4.61 -9.21
CA ASP A 13 8.03 -5.37 -8.35
C ASP A 13 7.98 -4.85 -6.90
N MET A 14 8.76 -3.82 -6.58
CA MET A 14 8.91 -3.29 -5.21
C MET A 14 8.09 -2.02 -5.04
N TYR A 15 7.30 -1.99 -3.97
CA TYR A 15 6.41 -0.90 -3.60
C TYR A 15 6.64 -0.51 -2.15
N VAL A 16 6.45 0.77 -1.84
CA VAL A 16 6.51 1.28 -0.47
C VAL A 16 5.21 1.96 -0.12
N LEU A 17 4.53 1.48 0.92
CA LEU A 17 3.38 2.16 1.50
C LEU A 17 3.88 3.09 2.60
N ARG A 18 3.81 4.40 2.36
CA ARG A 18 4.33 5.45 3.24
C ARG A 18 3.21 6.19 3.96
N ASN A 19 3.37 6.36 5.28
CA ASN A 19 2.60 7.30 6.07
C ASN A 19 3.07 8.73 5.79
N THR A 20 2.21 9.53 5.17
CA THR A 20 2.47 10.94 4.85
C THR A 20 1.82 11.91 5.84
N SER A 21 1.16 11.40 6.88
CA SER A 21 0.61 12.21 7.97
C SER A 21 1.66 12.53 9.04
N ASP A 22 1.27 13.38 9.98
CA ASP A 22 2.07 13.81 11.14
C ASP A 22 1.82 12.95 12.39
N ARG A 23 1.05 11.86 12.26
CA ARG A 23 0.69 10.95 13.36
C ARG A 23 0.96 9.49 13.02
N GLU A 24 1.09 8.68 14.06
CA GLU A 24 1.21 7.23 13.93
C GLU A 24 -0.11 6.61 13.46
N LEU A 25 -0.03 5.62 12.57
CA LEU A 25 -1.17 4.85 12.10
C LEU A 25 -1.05 3.44 12.64
N HIS A 26 -2.08 2.97 13.33
CA HIS A 26 -2.11 1.63 13.92
C HIS A 26 -2.85 0.62 13.04
N ASN A 27 -2.37 -0.62 13.04
CA ASN A 27 -3.02 -1.74 12.38
C ASN A 27 -3.32 -1.48 10.89
N VAL A 28 -2.32 -0.96 10.17
CA VAL A 28 -2.37 -0.71 8.73
C VAL A 28 -2.46 -2.04 7.99
N VAL A 29 -3.49 -2.17 7.16
CA VAL A 29 -3.82 -3.37 6.38
C VAL A 29 -4.13 -2.97 4.94
N VAL A 30 -3.54 -3.68 3.97
CA VAL A 30 -3.92 -3.64 2.56
C VAL A 30 -4.85 -4.81 2.25
N ASP A 31 -5.94 -4.55 1.51
CA ASP A 31 -6.86 -5.60 1.07
C ASP A 31 -6.22 -6.47 -0.05
N GLY A 32 -5.60 -7.57 0.37
CA GLY A 32 -4.98 -8.53 -0.55
C GLY A 32 -5.97 -9.17 -1.54
N SER A 33 -7.27 -9.21 -1.24
CA SER A 33 -8.27 -9.78 -2.16
C SER A 33 -8.49 -8.93 -3.41
N GLN A 34 -8.18 -7.63 -3.34
CA GLN A 34 -8.33 -6.68 -4.45
C GLN A 34 -7.04 -6.49 -5.26
N VAL A 35 -5.92 -7.06 -4.81
CA VAL A 35 -4.61 -6.85 -5.46
C VAL A 35 -4.53 -7.61 -6.78
N GLY A 36 -5.11 -8.81 -6.87
CA GLY A 36 -5.22 -9.56 -8.12
C GLY A 36 -3.90 -10.13 -8.67
N VAL A 37 -2.78 -9.89 -8.01
CA VAL A 37 -1.45 -10.44 -8.34
C VAL A 37 -0.81 -11.09 -7.11
N GLN A 38 0.25 -11.87 -7.33
CA GLN A 38 0.99 -12.47 -6.22
C GLN A 38 1.72 -11.37 -5.44
N THR A 39 1.66 -11.44 -4.11
CA THR A 39 2.28 -10.45 -3.23
C THR A 39 3.23 -11.08 -2.24
N LYS A 40 4.21 -10.29 -1.76
CA LYS A 40 5.05 -10.63 -0.61
C LYS A 40 5.13 -9.45 0.34
N ASN A 41 5.10 -9.74 1.64
CA ASN A 41 5.14 -8.75 2.73
C ASN A 41 4.04 -7.69 2.63
N LEU A 42 2.88 -8.04 2.08
CA LEU A 42 1.75 -7.13 2.00
C LEU A 42 1.35 -6.68 3.43
N PRO A 43 1.19 -5.38 3.71
CA PRO A 43 0.86 -4.91 5.05
C PRO A 43 -0.46 -5.53 5.55
N ALA A 44 -0.41 -6.18 6.72
CA ALA A 44 -1.51 -6.98 7.26
C ALA A 44 -1.61 -6.85 8.79
N GLY A 45 -1.60 -5.61 9.28
CA GLY A 45 -1.77 -5.28 10.69
C GLY A 45 -0.46 -4.85 11.34
N MET A 46 0.09 -3.75 10.85
CA MET A 46 1.33 -3.16 11.35
C MET A 46 1.14 -1.68 11.66
N ASP A 47 2.02 -1.14 12.50
CA ASP A 47 2.01 0.27 12.84
C ASP A 47 3.00 1.02 11.93
N LEU A 48 2.64 2.26 11.55
CA LEU A 48 3.48 3.14 10.73
C LEU A 48 3.61 4.50 11.41
N ALA A 49 4.82 4.83 11.86
CA ALA A 49 5.15 6.15 12.38
C ALA A 49 5.07 7.25 11.29
N PRO A 50 5.00 8.53 11.66
CA PRO A 50 5.03 9.64 10.71
C PRO A 50 6.25 9.56 9.77
N GLY A 51 6.01 9.56 8.46
CA GLY A 51 7.07 9.46 7.44
C GLY A 51 7.61 8.05 7.21
N GLU A 52 7.25 7.07 8.02
CA GLU A 52 7.67 5.67 7.86
C GLU A 52 7.04 5.06 6.60
N GLY A 53 7.80 4.18 5.94
CA GLY A 53 7.33 3.42 4.81
C GLY A 53 7.64 1.95 4.96
N VAL A 54 6.68 1.10 4.61
CA VAL A 54 6.86 -0.35 4.57
C VAL A 54 7.00 -0.83 3.14
N GLU A 55 8.03 -1.62 2.90
CA GLU A 55 8.26 -2.29 1.62
C GLU A 55 7.40 -3.54 1.49
N PHE A 56 6.77 -3.68 0.32
CA PHE A 56 6.07 -4.89 -0.10
C PHE A 56 6.29 -5.12 -1.59
N HIS A 57 6.01 -6.33 -2.05
CA HIS A 57 6.23 -6.72 -3.44
C HIS A 57 4.92 -7.15 -4.09
N MET A 58 4.71 -6.74 -5.34
CA MET A 58 3.62 -7.20 -6.21
C MET A 58 4.21 -7.74 -7.52
N TYR A 59 4.07 -9.03 -7.74
CA TYR A 59 4.72 -9.74 -8.84
C TYR A 59 3.81 -9.84 -10.07
N LYS A 60 4.28 -9.32 -11.19
CA LYS A 60 3.64 -9.44 -12.49
C LYS A 60 3.83 -10.86 -13.05
N HIS A 61 2.85 -11.74 -12.86
CA HIS A 61 2.86 -13.07 -13.47
C HIS A 61 1.89 -13.17 -14.66
N GLY A 62 2.37 -13.70 -15.78
CA GLY A 62 1.53 -14.12 -16.92
C GLY A 62 0.80 -12.98 -17.66
N GLY A 63 1.33 -11.75 -17.63
CA GLY A 63 0.70 -10.59 -18.29
C GLY A 63 -0.38 -9.88 -17.47
N THR A 64 -0.61 -10.28 -16.23
CA THR A 64 -1.50 -9.57 -15.29
C THR A 64 -0.74 -8.38 -14.71
N GLU A 65 -1.16 -7.16 -15.05
CA GLU A 65 -0.59 -5.94 -14.47
C GLU A 65 -0.96 -5.81 -12.98
N PRO A 66 -0.08 -5.22 -12.15
CA PRO A 66 -0.44 -4.75 -10.83
C PRO A 66 -1.64 -3.79 -10.88
N PRO A 67 -2.44 -3.71 -9.80
CA PRO A 67 -3.61 -2.86 -9.79
C PRO A 67 -3.19 -1.38 -9.81
N GLY A 68 -3.94 -0.54 -10.53
CA GLY A 68 -3.69 0.91 -10.51
C GLY A 68 -4.00 1.58 -9.16
N HIS A 69 -4.61 0.83 -8.23
CA HIS A 69 -4.97 1.32 -6.89
C HIS A 69 -4.91 0.19 -5.85
N LEU A 70 -4.63 0.56 -4.61
CA LEU A 70 -4.77 -0.32 -3.45
C LEU A 70 -5.87 0.19 -2.52
N TYR A 71 -6.53 -0.74 -1.85
CA TYR A 71 -7.44 -0.45 -0.75
C TYR A 71 -6.72 -0.68 0.56
N VAL A 72 -6.65 0.34 1.40
CA VAL A 72 -5.90 0.31 2.66
C VAL A 72 -6.79 0.81 3.80
N ARG A 73 -6.65 0.22 4.98
CA ARG A 73 -7.35 0.64 6.20
C ARG A 73 -6.40 0.62 7.39
N TRP A 74 -6.73 1.38 8.41
CA TRP A 74 -6.10 1.42 9.73
C TRP A 74 -7.19 1.59 10.79
N ASP A 75 -6.89 1.46 12.09
CA ASP A 75 -7.92 1.39 13.13
C ASP A 75 -8.87 2.60 13.19
N GLU A 76 -8.37 3.80 12.94
CA GLU A 76 -9.16 5.03 12.97
C GLU A 76 -9.86 5.35 11.64
N ALA A 77 -9.69 4.52 10.61
CA ALA A 77 -10.34 4.75 9.32
C ALA A 77 -11.77 4.20 9.31
N ASP A 78 -12.75 5.09 9.14
CA ASP A 78 -14.17 4.72 9.00
C ASP A 78 -14.45 3.83 7.78
N LYS A 79 -13.59 3.89 6.75
CA LYS A 79 -13.73 3.15 5.50
C LYS A 79 -12.37 2.80 4.90
N TRP A 80 -12.38 1.84 3.98
CA TRP A 80 -11.23 1.57 3.12
C TRP A 80 -10.88 2.81 2.31
N ASP A 81 -9.62 3.22 2.40
CA ASP A 81 -9.07 4.29 1.60
C ASP A 81 -8.50 3.75 0.30
N ARG A 82 -8.73 4.47 -0.80
CA ARG A 82 -8.32 4.06 -2.15
C ARG A 82 -7.13 4.89 -2.58
N ILE A 83 -5.97 4.25 -2.62
CA ILE A 83 -4.69 4.90 -2.88
C ILE A 83 -4.24 4.54 -4.31
N ALA A 84 -3.85 5.53 -5.10
CA ALA A 84 -3.31 5.27 -6.43
C ALA A 84 -1.91 4.67 -6.33
N VAL A 85 -1.65 3.66 -7.15
CA VAL A 85 -0.31 3.13 -7.40
C VAL A 85 0.25 3.93 -8.57
N GLY A 86 1.28 4.73 -8.30
CA GLY A 86 1.98 5.47 -9.36
C GLY A 86 2.74 4.53 -10.29
N PRO A 87 3.11 4.98 -11.51
CA PRO A 87 4.04 4.23 -12.34
C PRO A 87 5.40 4.10 -11.64
N ALA A 88 6.17 3.09 -12.04
CA ALA A 88 7.55 2.93 -11.58
C ALA A 88 8.34 4.22 -11.84
N ALA A 89 9.13 4.62 -10.85
CA ALA A 89 10.00 5.80 -10.91
C ALA A 89 11.16 5.61 -11.90
#